data_AF-A0AAW9J2W0-F1
#
_entry.id   AF-A0AAW9J2W0-F1
#
_cell.length_a   1.000
_cell.length_b   1.000
_cell.length_c   1.000
_cell.angle_alpha   90.00
_cell.angle_beta   90.00
_cell.angle_gamma   90.00
#
_symmetry.space_group_name_H-M   'P 1'
#
loop_
_entity.id
_entity.type
_entity.pdbx_description
1 polymer ?
#
loop_
_entity_poly.entity_id
_entity_poly.type
_entity_poly.pdbx_seq_one_letter_code
_entity_poly.pdbx_strand_id
1 'polypeptide(L)'
;MSESKKITPKDFLNKVLAGTALAIIVGLIPNAVLAAVLKLFDQTHFVVLLTQTVVMFQLTTPLLIGALIALQFGFNPMKMAVVAGAAYVGSGVTVFNPQMQNMANQAMGAYVSAGTGDIINT
;
A
#
# COMPACT_ATOMS: atom_id res chain seq x y z
N MET A 1 -6.45 -33.92 2.38
CA MET A 1 -5.49 -33.90 3.50
C MET A 1 -4.44 -32.84 3.17
N SER A 2 -4.33 -31.80 3.99
CA SER A 2 -3.34 -30.73 3.81
C SER A 2 -1.96 -31.30 4.11
N GLU A 3 -1.07 -31.42 3.12
CA GLU A 3 0.35 -31.62 3.38
C GLU A 3 0.86 -30.45 4.22
N SER A 4 1.19 -30.72 5.49
CA SER A 4 1.88 -29.77 6.33
C SER A 4 3.33 -29.68 5.87
N LYS A 5 3.58 -28.92 4.79
CA LYS A 5 4.93 -28.61 4.34
C LYS A 5 5.66 -27.91 5.49
N LYS A 6 6.65 -28.58 6.08
CA LYS A 6 7.49 -27.98 7.13
C LYS A 6 8.21 -26.77 6.52
N ILE A 7 7.76 -25.58 6.87
CA ILE A 7 8.42 -24.33 6.52
C ILE A 7 9.56 -24.12 7.51
N THR A 8 10.78 -24.00 7.02
CA THR A 8 11.90 -23.59 7.88
C THR A 8 11.81 -22.07 8.14
N PRO A 9 12.40 -21.56 9.24
CA PRO A 9 12.46 -20.11 9.48
C PRO A 9 13.08 -19.32 8.32
N LYS A 10 14.06 -19.92 7.64
CA LYS A 10 14.68 -19.34 6.43
C LYS A 10 13.69 -19.24 5.28
N ASP A 11 12.92 -20.30 5.02
CA ASP A 11 11.91 -20.29 3.96
C ASP A 11 10.81 -19.27 4.23
N PHE A 12 10.39 -19.15 5.49
CA PHE A 12 9.43 -18.13 5.91
C PHE A 12 9.94 -16.73 5.60
N LEU A 13 11.15 -16.40 6.06
CA LEU A 13 11.74 -15.08 5.87
C LEU A 13 11.95 -14.76 4.38
N ASN A 14 12.41 -15.74 3.60
CA ASN A 14 12.58 -15.59 2.15
C ASN A 14 11.25 -15.32 1.45
N LYS A 15 10.16 -15.97 1.85
CA LYS A 15 8.82 -15.71 1.31
C LYS A 15 8.31 -14.32 1.66
N VAL A 16 8.52 -13.88 2.90
CA VAL A 16 8.19 -12.50 3.32
C VAL A 16 8.98 -11.51 2.48
N LEU A 17 10.31 -11.69 2.36
CA LEU A 17 11.17 -10.78 1.62
C LEU A 17 10.82 -10.74 0.12
N ALA A 18 10.57 -11.90 -0.49
CA ALA A 18 10.16 -11.98 -1.89
C ALA A 18 8.79 -11.32 -2.13
N GLY A 19 7.83 -11.52 -1.23
CA GLY A 19 6.52 -10.87 -1.28
C GLY A 19 6.63 -9.35 -1.16
N THR A 20 7.40 -8.86 -0.19
CA THR A 20 7.67 -7.44 0.00
C THR A 20 8.37 -6.82 -1.21
N ALA A 21 9.40 -7.45 -1.75
CA ALA A 21 10.12 -6.96 -2.92
C ALA A 21 9.19 -6.81 -4.14
N LEU A 22 8.36 -7.82 -4.41
CA LEU A 22 7.38 -7.77 -5.49
C LEU A 22 6.34 -6.66 -5.25
N ALA A 23 5.90 -6.47 -4.00
CA ALA A 23 4.95 -5.43 -3.66
C ALA A 23 5.49 -4.00 -3.78
N ILE A 24 6.77 -3.78 -3.48
CA ILE A 24 7.41 -2.48 -3.70
C ILE A 24 7.45 -2.13 -5.19
N ILE A 25 7.78 -3.11 -6.03
CA ILE A 25 7.76 -2.96 -7.50
C ILE A 25 6.34 -2.59 -7.97
N VAL A 26 5.33 -3.34 -7.54
CA VAL A 26 3.94 -3.14 -7.99
C VAL A 26 3.32 -1.86 -7.40
N GLY A 27 3.60 -1.55 -6.14
CA GLY A 27 3.01 -0.42 -5.42
C GLY A 27 3.65 0.93 -5.74
N LEU A 28 4.96 0.97 -5.93
CA LEU A 28 5.67 2.25 -6.01
C LEU A 28 6.17 2.62 -7.42
N ILE A 29 6.42 1.65 -8.32
CA ILE A 29 6.89 1.98 -9.68
C ILE A 29 5.82 2.73 -10.47
N PRO A 30 4.55 2.28 -10.53
CA PRO A 30 3.53 3.00 -11.27
C PRO A 30 3.37 4.43 -10.74
N ASN A 31 3.45 4.60 -9.42
CA ASN A 31 3.39 5.92 -8.80
C ASN A 31 4.51 6.84 -9.28
N ALA A 32 5.76 6.38 -9.24
CA ALA A 32 6.91 7.18 -9.62
C ALA A 32 6.91 7.52 -11.12
N VAL A 33 6.55 6.55 -11.97
CA VAL A 33 6.49 6.74 -13.43
C VAL A 33 5.38 7.72 -13.80
N LEU A 34 4.15 7.54 -13.28
CA LEU A 34 3.04 8.44 -13.59
C LEU A 34 3.33 9.86 -13.07
N ALA A 35 3.87 10.00 -11.85
CA ALA A 35 4.23 11.31 -11.31
C ALA A 35 5.29 12.02 -12.16
N ALA A 36 6.30 11.30 -12.65
CA ALA A 36 7.33 11.87 -13.53
C ALA A 36 6.76 12.31 -14.90
N VAL A 37 5.86 11.51 -15.46
CA VAL A 37 5.18 11.85 -16.72
C VAL A 37 4.29 13.09 -16.54
N LEU A 38 3.54 13.17 -15.44
CA LEU A 38 2.63 14.30 -15.18
C LEU A 38 3.36 15.62 -14.92
N LYS A 39 4.60 15.58 -14.43
CA LYS A 39 5.47 16.76 -14.29
C LYS A 39 5.85 17.40 -15.62
N LEU A 40 5.80 16.66 -16.73
CA LEU A 40 6.10 17.18 -18.07
C LEU A 40 4.97 18.03 -18.66
N PHE A 41 3.78 17.99 -18.05
CA PHE A 41 2.62 18.76 -18.49
C PHE A 41 2.45 20.04 -17.68
N ASP A 42 1.79 21.04 -18.29
CA ASP A 42 1.35 22.24 -17.58
C ASP A 42 0.45 21.85 -16.41
N GLN A 43 0.69 22.48 -15.26
CA GLN A 43 0.01 22.20 -13.98
C GLN A 43 -1.42 22.75 -13.94
N THR A 44 -2.22 22.34 -14.92
CA THR A 44 -3.66 22.58 -14.97
C THR A 44 -4.35 21.83 -13.82
N HIS A 45 -5.54 22.30 -13.43
CA HIS A 45 -6.33 21.69 -12.36
C HIS A 45 -6.52 20.17 -12.52
N PHE A 46 -6.66 19.69 -13.76
CA PHE A 46 -6.76 18.26 -14.07
C PHE A 46 -5.48 17.49 -13.76
N VAL A 47 -4.31 18.03 -14.13
CA VAL A 47 -3.00 17.38 -13.89
C VAL A 47 -2.69 17.31 -12.40
N VAL A 48 -3.06 18.33 -11.62
CA VAL A 48 -2.90 18.35 -10.16
C VAL A 48 -3.77 17.27 -9.51
N LEU A 49 -5.05 17.15 -9.88
CA LEU A 49 -5.94 16.10 -9.38
C LEU A 49 -5.43 14.70 -9.71
N LEU A 50 -4.93 14.51 -10.92
CA LEU A 50 -4.37 13.22 -11.35
C LEU A 50 -3.11 12.89 -10.53
N THR A 51 -2.25 13.87 -10.29
CA THR A 51 -1.05 13.72 -9.45
C THR A 51 -1.40 13.37 -8.01
N GLN A 52 -2.46 13.97 -7.43
CA GLN A 52 -2.95 13.61 -6.10
C GLN A 52 -3.49 12.18 -6.04
N THR A 53 -4.14 11.72 -7.10
CA THR A 53 -4.63 10.33 -7.21
C THR A 53 -3.47 9.34 -7.28
N VAL A 54 -2.38 9.70 -7.92
CA VAL A 54 -1.18 8.85 -8.03
C VAL A 54 -0.60 8.51 -6.65
N VAL A 55 -0.63 9.45 -5.69
CA VAL A 55 -0.18 9.22 -4.29
C VAL A 55 -0.99 8.11 -3.58
N MET A 56 -2.20 7.78 -4.05
CA MET A 56 -3.02 6.67 -3.51
C MET A 56 -2.33 5.30 -3.67
N PHE A 57 -1.43 5.15 -4.64
CA PHE A 57 -0.60 3.95 -4.74
C PHE A 57 0.36 3.82 -3.55
N GLN A 58 0.91 4.93 -3.04
CA GLN A 58 1.84 4.91 -1.91
C GLN A 58 1.16 4.56 -0.58
N LEU A 59 -0.07 5.06 -0.36
CA LEU A 59 -0.81 4.74 0.87
C LEU A 59 -1.33 3.29 0.87
N THR A 60 -1.56 2.70 -0.31
CA THR A 60 -1.98 1.30 -0.43
C THR A 60 -0.82 0.31 -0.47
N THR A 61 0.44 0.76 -0.56
CA THR A 61 1.64 -0.09 -0.53
C THR A 61 1.65 -1.13 0.59
N PRO A 62 1.31 -0.80 1.86
CA PRO A 62 1.32 -1.80 2.94
C PRO A 62 0.27 -2.91 2.73
N LEU A 63 -0.87 -2.58 2.13
CA LEU A 63 -1.91 -3.55 1.76
C LEU A 63 -1.38 -4.50 0.68
N LEU A 64 -0.73 -3.96 -0.35
CA LEU A 64 -0.11 -4.74 -1.43
C LEU A 64 0.99 -5.67 -0.89
N ILE A 65 1.81 -5.18 0.04
CA ILE A 65 2.84 -6.00 0.73
C ILE A 65 2.18 -7.19 1.43
N GLY A 66 1.14 -6.96 2.23
CA GLY A 66 0.43 -8.05 2.92
C GLY A 66 -0.19 -9.06 1.96
N ALA A 67 -0.84 -8.60 0.89
CA ALA A 67 -1.46 -9.46 -0.11
C ALA A 67 -0.43 -10.34 -0.84
N LEU A 68 0.70 -9.76 -1.25
CA LEU A 68 1.71 -10.47 -2.03
C LEU A 68 2.59 -11.37 -1.16
N ILE A 69 2.81 -11.04 0.11
CA ILE A 69 3.36 -12.00 1.08
C ILE A 69 2.43 -13.20 1.21
N ALA A 70 1.12 -12.99 1.40
CA ALA A 70 0.15 -14.09 1.51
C ALA A 70 0.11 -14.97 0.24
N LEU A 71 0.29 -14.36 -0.94
CA LEU A 71 0.46 -15.10 -2.19
C LEU A 71 1.68 -16.02 -2.16
N GLN A 72 2.82 -15.57 -1.61
CA GLN A 72 4.02 -16.42 -1.46
C GLN A 72 3.80 -17.61 -0.52
N PHE A 73 2.84 -17.51 0.40
CA PHE A 73 2.41 -18.61 1.27
C PHE A 73 1.31 -19.49 0.66
N GLY A 74 0.86 -19.22 -0.57
CA GLY A 74 -0.18 -20.00 -1.24
C GLY A 74 -1.56 -19.83 -0.61
N PHE A 75 -1.82 -18.68 0.02
CA PHE A 75 -3.11 -18.43 0.64
C PHE A 75 -4.20 -18.25 -0.41
N ASN A 76 -5.40 -18.73 -0.07
CA ASN A 76 -6.58 -18.49 -0.89
C ASN A 76 -7.00 -17.00 -0.82
N PRO A 77 -7.86 -16.51 -1.72
CA PRO A 77 -8.23 -15.10 -1.79
C PRO A 77 -8.77 -14.53 -0.47
N MET A 78 -9.53 -15.32 0.30
CA MET A 78 -10.06 -14.89 1.58
C MET A 78 -8.96 -14.67 2.62
N LYS A 79 -8.04 -15.63 2.80
CA LYS A 79 -6.90 -15.49 3.72
C LYS A 79 -5.96 -14.38 3.27
N MET A 80 -5.77 -14.21 1.97
CA MET A 80 -4.98 -13.13 1.40
C MET A 80 -5.56 -11.75 1.74
N ALA A 81 -6.88 -11.57 1.59
CA ALA A 81 -7.56 -10.32 1.94
C ALA A 81 -7.42 -9.99 3.45
N VAL A 82 -7.50 -10.99 4.32
CA VAL A 82 -7.30 -10.82 5.77
C VAL A 82 -5.88 -10.34 6.08
N VAL A 83 -4.85 -10.97 5.49
CA VAL A 83 -3.45 -10.57 5.70
C VAL A 83 -3.20 -9.17 5.13
N ALA A 84 -3.75 -8.86 3.96
CA ALA A 84 -3.64 -7.54 3.35
C ALA A 84 -4.27 -6.44 4.24
N GLY A 85 -5.47 -6.68 4.77
CA GLY A 85 -6.14 -5.77 5.69
C GLY A 85 -5.37 -5.60 7.00
N ALA A 86 -4.88 -6.70 7.58
CA ALA A 86 -4.05 -6.66 8.79
C ALA A 86 -2.75 -5.88 8.57
N ALA A 87 -2.09 -6.06 7.42
CA ALA A 87 -0.89 -5.32 7.07
C ALA A 87 -1.16 -3.82 6.90
N TYR A 88 -2.28 -3.45 6.27
CA TYR A 88 -2.69 -2.05 6.14
C TYR A 88 -2.93 -1.40 7.50
N VAL A 89 -3.75 -2.02 8.35
CA VAL A 89 -4.08 -1.50 9.69
C VAL A 89 -2.83 -1.45 10.59
N GLY A 90 -1.97 -2.47 10.53
CA GLY A 90 -0.75 -2.54 11.32
C GLY A 90 0.39 -1.63 10.85
N SER A 91 0.33 -1.13 9.62
CA SER A 91 1.39 -0.28 9.05
C SER A 91 1.49 1.12 9.65
N GLY A 92 0.41 1.60 10.27
CA GLY A 92 0.33 2.97 10.75
C GLY A 92 0.22 4.04 9.65
N VAL A 93 0.06 3.64 8.37
CA VAL A 93 -0.08 4.59 7.24
C VAL A 93 -1.31 5.49 7.37
N THR A 94 -2.33 5.00 8.08
CA THR A 94 -3.54 5.76 8.41
C THR A 94 -3.60 6.02 9.90
N VAL A 95 -3.71 7.29 10.27
CA VAL A 95 -3.77 7.75 11.65
C VAL A 95 -5.01 8.61 11.88
N PHE A 96 -5.55 8.54 13.09
CA PHE A 96 -6.68 9.38 13.48
C PHE A 96 -6.18 10.77 13.86
N ASN A 97 -6.71 11.80 13.21
CA ASN A 97 -6.46 13.20 13.55
C ASN A 97 -7.74 13.81 14.17
N PRO A 98 -7.74 14.13 15.48
CA PRO A 98 -8.90 14.68 16.17
C PRO A 98 -9.23 16.13 15.78
N GLN A 99 -8.28 16.85 15.18
CA GLN A 99 -8.43 18.26 14.79
C GLN A 99 -8.97 18.42 13.36
N MET A 100 -9.01 17.34 12.58
CA MET A 100 -9.56 17.33 11.23
C MET A 100 -11.08 17.14 11.25
N GLN A 101 -11.80 17.98 10.52
CA GLN A 101 -13.25 17.83 10.35
C GLN A 101 -13.55 16.79 9.27
N ASN A 102 -14.35 15.79 9.62
CA ASN A 102 -14.84 14.83 8.65
C ASN A 102 -15.80 15.53 7.68
N MET A 103 -15.45 15.56 6.40
CA MET A 103 -16.25 16.26 5.38
C MET A 103 -17.62 15.62 5.12
N ALA A 104 -17.82 14.34 5.47
CA ALA A 104 -19.09 13.65 5.28
C ALA A 104 -20.09 13.90 6.41
N ASN A 105 -19.62 13.97 7.65
CA ASN A 105 -20.47 14.02 8.84
C ASN A 105 -20.34 15.33 9.64
N GLN A 106 -19.49 16.27 9.20
CA GLN A 106 -19.12 17.52 9.89
C GLN A 106 -18.61 17.37 11.34
N ALA A 107 -18.44 16.15 11.81
CA ALA A 107 -17.89 15.82 13.13
C ALA A 107 -16.37 16.02 13.16
N MET A 108 -15.86 16.31 14.36
CA MET A 108 -14.42 16.39 14.61
C MET A 108 -13.82 14.99 14.73
N GLY A 109 -12.69 14.78 14.06
CA GLY A 109 -12.05 13.48 13.95
C GLY A 109 -12.14 12.89 12.55
N ALA A 110 -11.00 12.75 11.88
CA ALA A 110 -10.90 12.07 10.59
C ALA A 110 -9.70 11.12 10.56
N TYR A 111 -9.84 10.02 9.82
CA TYR A 111 -8.72 9.17 9.47
C TYR A 111 -7.96 9.82 8.30
N VAL A 112 -6.66 9.97 8.47
CA VAL A 112 -5.76 10.61 7.52
C VAL A 112 -4.71 9.60 7.12
N SER A 113 -4.59 9.37 5.83
CA SER A 113 -3.55 8.51 5.26
C SER A 113 -2.46 9.37 4.65
N ALA A 114 -1.21 9.10 5.01
CA ALA A 114 -0.07 9.75 4.38
C ALA A 114 0.50 8.87 3.26
N GLY A 115 1.00 9.50 2.19
CA GLY A 115 1.85 8.80 1.24
C GLY A 115 3.14 8.38 1.93
N THR A 116 3.58 7.15 1.70
CA THR A 116 4.82 6.59 2.30
C THR A 116 6.10 7.11 1.63
N GLY A 117 5.99 8.00 0.65
CA GLY A 117 7.07 8.39 -0.25
C GLY A 117 7.10 7.49 -1.50
N ASP A 118 7.82 7.92 -2.53
CA ASP A 118 8.04 7.13 -3.73
C ASP A 118 9.49 6.64 -3.87
N ILE A 119 9.78 5.81 -4.90
CA ILE A 119 11.12 5.19 -5.08
C ILE A 119 12.17 6.18 -5.58
N ILE A 120 11.77 7.37 -6.06
CA ILE A 120 12.61 8.36 -6.74
C ILE A 120 12.75 9.64 -5.90
N ASN A 121 11.67 10.10 -5.29
CA ASN A 121 11.55 11.29 -4.46
C ASN A 121 10.92 10.86 -3.13
N THR A 122 11.79 10.48 -2.19
CA THR A 122 11.42 10.30 -0.77
C THR A 122 11.50 11.62 -0.02
#